data_AF-A0A951R5B7-F1
#
_entry.id   AF-A0A951R5B7-F1
#
_cell.length_a   1.000
_cell.length_b   1.000
_cell.length_c   1.000
_cell.angle_alpha   90.00
_cell.angle_beta   90.00
_cell.angle_gamma   90.00
#
_symmetry.space_group_name_H-M   'P 1'
#
loop_
_entity.id
_entity.type
_entity.pdbx_description
1 polymer ?
#
loop_
_entity_poly.entity_id
_entity_poly.type
_entity_poly.pdbx_seq_one_letter_code
_entity_poly.pdbx_strand_id
1 'polypeptide(L)'
;MKTEQDIQDKDSKTKSLGSFLEKLVHEKGNGNRIRQLTKIITEAYKESPENLIEYLFNENELISGIASSAYYNLTGDLKPLRKLEYGGLGISLVNTPSGLSFGKKQLWFSKNSGRAFAYSNNSGKSFRFSENSGDSFWGSKNRGYSFFGSENSEYSFFGSENSGGSFGGSKNRGYSFRFSESSGGSFRGSENSGGSFWSSENSRYSFFGSENSGGSFKYSKNSGDSFGFSENSEDSFRGSENSGGSFWSSENRGYSFFGSENSGGSFKYSKNSGNSFEDSKNSENSFRVSENSEDSFEDSKNSGNSFEDSKRF
;
A
#
# COMPACT_ATOMS: atom_id res chain seq x y z
N MET A 1 32.69 52.75 25.25
CA MET A 1 32.86 53.24 23.88
C MET A 1 33.50 52.12 23.08
N LYS A 2 32.80 51.57 22.07
CA LYS A 2 33.44 50.66 21.10
C LYS A 2 34.23 51.52 20.12
N THR A 3 35.46 51.13 19.84
CA THR A 3 36.36 51.86 18.92
C THR A 3 35.88 51.72 17.48
N GLU A 4 36.16 52.70 16.61
CA GLU A 4 35.76 52.68 15.19
C GLU A 4 36.27 51.43 14.44
N GLN A 5 37.38 50.86 14.89
CA GLN A 5 37.91 49.58 14.40
C GLN A 5 37.01 48.38 14.73
N ASP A 6 36.40 48.33 15.92
CA ASP A 6 35.45 47.26 16.29
C ASP A 6 34.16 47.33 15.47
N ILE A 7 33.79 48.52 15.00
CA ILE A 7 32.61 48.73 14.15
C ILE A 7 32.94 48.34 12.70
N GLN A 8 34.09 48.75 12.16
CA GLN A 8 34.53 48.39 10.81
C GLN A 8 34.83 46.89 10.64
N ASP A 9 35.47 46.24 11.63
CA ASP A 9 35.80 44.83 11.54
C ASP A 9 34.54 43.95 11.62
N LYS A 10 33.53 44.41 12.39
CA LYS A 10 32.21 43.77 12.47
C LYS A 10 31.42 43.92 11.17
N ASP A 11 31.42 45.11 10.56
CA ASP A 11 30.77 45.38 9.27
C ASP A 11 31.40 44.61 8.09
N SER A 12 32.70 44.29 8.17
CA SER A 12 33.39 43.51 7.14
C SER A 12 33.04 42.02 7.20
N LYS A 13 32.98 41.44 8.41
CA LYS A 13 32.62 40.04 8.66
C LYS A 13 31.16 39.78 8.30
N THR A 14 30.27 40.72 8.58
CA THR A 14 28.83 40.60 8.27
C THR A 14 28.54 40.69 6.77
N LYS A 15 29.21 41.58 6.04
CA LYS A 15 29.20 41.60 4.56
C LYS A 15 29.78 40.33 3.93
N SER A 16 30.81 39.74 4.54
CA SER A 16 31.42 38.49 4.06
C SER A 16 30.48 37.29 4.17
N LEU A 17 29.69 37.18 5.24
CA LEU A 17 28.73 36.08 5.38
C LEU A 17 27.50 36.29 4.50
N GLY A 18 26.97 37.52 4.42
CA GLY A 18 25.84 37.86 3.56
C GLY A 18 26.13 37.50 2.09
N SER A 19 27.29 37.89 1.58
CA SER A 19 27.73 37.55 0.22
C SER A 19 28.04 36.06 0.02
N PHE A 20 28.60 35.38 1.02
CA PHE A 20 28.83 33.93 0.98
C PHE A 20 27.52 33.13 0.93
N LEU A 21 26.55 33.51 1.76
CA LEU A 21 25.23 32.89 1.81
C LEU A 21 24.42 33.20 0.54
N GLU A 22 24.44 34.43 0.05
CA GLU A 22 23.80 34.81 -1.22
C GLU A 22 24.37 34.02 -2.41
N LYS A 23 25.69 33.82 -2.46
CA LYS A 23 26.35 33.04 -3.52
C LYS A 23 26.00 31.54 -3.46
N LEU A 24 25.73 31.00 -2.28
CA LEU A 24 25.41 29.58 -2.07
C LEU A 24 23.92 29.26 -2.21
N VAL A 25 23.06 30.27 -2.08
CA VAL A 25 21.60 30.15 -2.10
C VAL A 25 21.01 30.19 -3.53
N HIS A 26 21.81 30.54 -4.55
CA HIS A 26 21.31 30.71 -5.92
C HIS A 26 20.82 29.42 -6.63
N GLU A 27 21.11 28.23 -6.11
CA GLU A 27 20.58 26.98 -6.65
C GLU A 27 19.32 26.55 -5.86
N LYS A 28 18.16 27.00 -6.33
CA LYS A 28 16.86 26.54 -5.81
C LYS A 28 16.76 25.01 -5.96
N GLY A 29 16.65 24.29 -4.85
CA GLY A 29 16.10 22.93 -4.84
C GLY A 29 16.86 21.85 -4.09
N ASN A 30 18.05 22.09 -3.54
CA ASN A 30 18.81 21.02 -2.88
C ASN A 30 18.78 21.12 -1.35
N GLY A 31 17.77 20.49 -0.72
CA GLY A 31 17.66 20.41 0.74
C GLY A 31 18.89 19.81 1.44
N ASN A 32 19.64 18.93 0.77
CA ASN A 32 20.91 18.41 1.30
C ASN A 32 22.01 19.48 1.35
N ARG A 33 22.05 20.38 0.36
CA ARG A 33 22.99 21.50 0.33
C ARG A 33 22.65 22.51 1.42
N ILE A 34 21.38 22.81 1.64
CA ILE A 34 20.92 23.66 2.77
C ILE A 34 21.31 23.04 4.11
N ARG A 35 21.21 21.71 4.27
CA ARG A 35 21.68 21.00 5.48
C ARG A 35 23.19 21.10 5.66
N GLN A 36 23.97 20.94 4.59
CA GLN A 36 25.42 21.13 4.63
C GLN A 36 25.79 22.57 5.01
N LEU A 37 25.12 23.56 4.43
CA LEU A 37 25.28 24.97 4.78
C LEU A 37 24.93 25.23 6.24
N THR A 38 23.82 24.66 6.72
CA THR A 38 23.45 24.78 8.14
C THR A 38 24.52 24.21 9.06
N LYS A 39 25.12 23.05 8.71
CA LYS A 39 26.26 22.49 9.48
C LYS A 39 27.49 23.39 9.44
N ILE A 40 27.86 23.90 8.26
CA ILE A 40 29.00 24.79 8.08
C ILE A 40 28.81 26.06 8.92
N ILE A 41 27.62 26.67 8.85
CA ILE A 41 27.27 27.87 9.62
C ILE A 41 27.23 27.55 11.13
N THR A 42 26.70 26.39 11.53
CA THR A 42 26.70 25.97 12.94
C THR A 42 28.13 25.88 13.48
N GLU A 43 29.06 25.27 12.74
CA GLU A 43 30.44 25.15 13.18
C GLU A 43 31.17 26.50 13.18
N ALA A 44 30.94 27.34 12.15
CA ALA A 44 31.57 28.65 12.03
C ALA A 44 31.18 29.63 13.16
N TYR A 45 29.96 29.49 13.70
CA TYR A 45 29.42 30.38 14.73
C TYR A 45 29.39 29.77 16.13
N LYS A 46 30.04 28.62 16.32
CA LYS A 46 30.02 27.86 17.57
C LYS A 46 30.50 28.64 18.79
N GLU A 47 31.51 29.48 18.63
CA GLU A 47 32.08 30.33 19.69
C GLU A 47 31.33 31.66 19.87
N SER A 48 30.44 32.02 18.94
CA SER A 48 29.72 33.30 18.95
C SER A 48 28.32 33.19 18.31
N PRO A 49 27.40 32.40 18.88
CA PRO A 49 26.08 32.15 18.30
C PRO A 49 25.25 33.43 18.15
N GLU A 50 25.41 34.41 19.03
CA GLU A 50 24.71 35.71 19.00
C GLU A 50 24.90 36.49 17.70
N ASN A 51 25.98 36.26 16.96
CA ASN A 51 26.19 36.90 15.66
C ASN A 51 25.21 36.38 14.58
N LEU A 52 24.58 35.22 14.79
CA LEU A 52 23.53 34.73 13.89
C LEU A 52 22.22 35.51 14.02
N ILE A 53 22.04 36.29 15.10
CA ILE A 53 20.79 37.03 15.37
C ILE A 53 20.48 38.02 14.23
N GLU A 54 21.48 38.65 13.62
CA GLU A 54 21.25 39.60 12.53
C GLU A 54 20.68 38.95 11.26
N TYR A 55 21.01 37.68 11.02
CA TYR A 55 20.56 36.95 9.83
C TYR A 55 19.17 36.35 9.99
N LEU A 56 18.63 36.33 11.22
CA LEU A 56 17.28 35.82 11.50
C LEU A 56 16.20 36.60 10.73
N PHE A 57 16.45 37.89 10.41
CA PHE A 57 15.51 38.77 9.71
C PHE A 57 15.93 39.09 8.27
N ASN A 58 16.84 38.30 7.69
CA ASN A 58 17.27 38.51 6.31
C ASN A 58 16.08 38.33 5.34
N GLU A 59 15.98 39.20 4.33
CA GLU A 59 14.94 39.14 3.29
C GLU A 59 15.00 37.83 2.49
N ASN A 60 16.19 37.25 2.36
CA ASN A 60 16.37 35.95 1.78
C ASN A 60 15.95 34.85 2.77
N GLU A 61 14.84 34.21 2.46
CA GLU A 61 14.19 33.18 3.29
C GLU A 61 15.08 31.98 3.59
N LEU A 62 16.01 31.64 2.68
CA LEU A 62 16.96 30.55 2.90
C LEU A 62 18.05 30.95 3.88
N ILE A 63 18.50 32.20 3.83
CA ILE A 63 19.47 32.77 4.77
C ILE A 63 18.86 32.81 6.18
N SER A 64 17.64 33.33 6.32
CA SER A 64 16.97 33.37 7.63
C SER A 64 16.65 31.98 8.17
N GLY A 65 16.29 31.03 7.31
CA GLY A 65 16.06 29.62 7.68
C GLY A 65 17.32 28.89 8.14
N ILE A 66 18.45 29.09 7.44
CA ILE A 66 19.76 28.52 7.81
C ILE A 66 20.24 29.13 9.14
N ALA A 67 20.17 30.45 9.28
CA ALA A 67 20.58 31.16 10.50
C ALA A 67 19.74 30.73 11.71
N SER A 68 18.42 30.65 11.56
CA SER A 68 17.51 30.20 12.63
C SER A 68 17.83 28.77 13.07
N SER A 69 18.10 27.88 12.11
CA SER A 69 18.42 26.48 12.38
C SER A 69 19.78 26.32 13.06
N ALA A 70 20.81 27.04 12.59
CA ALA A 70 22.14 27.02 13.18
C ALA A 70 22.13 27.60 14.60
N TYR A 71 21.43 28.72 14.81
CA TYR A 71 21.30 29.34 16.13
C TYR A 71 20.62 28.41 17.14
N TYR A 72 19.54 27.73 16.72
CA TYR A 72 18.88 26.74 17.58
C TYR A 72 19.81 25.59 17.95
N ASN A 73 20.57 25.05 16.97
CA ASN A 73 21.49 23.94 17.23
C ASN A 73 22.57 24.30 18.25
N LEU A 74 23.04 25.55 18.27
CA LEU A 74 24.08 26.02 19.18
C LEU A 74 23.55 26.33 20.58
N THR A 75 22.38 26.94 20.66
CA THR A 75 21.89 27.56 21.91
C THR A 75 20.74 26.82 22.57
N GLY A 76 19.93 26.09 21.79
CA GLY A 76 18.65 25.54 22.25
C GLY A 76 17.59 26.60 22.63
N ASP A 77 17.89 27.89 22.47
CA ASP A 77 17.13 29.00 23.07
C ASP A 77 15.96 29.50 22.23
N LEU A 78 15.59 28.73 21.20
CA LEU A 78 14.47 28.98 20.32
C LEU A 78 13.29 28.09 20.72
N LYS A 79 12.30 28.66 21.44
CA LYS A 79 11.07 27.96 21.84
C LYS A 79 9.91 28.22 20.88
N PRO A 80 9.09 27.23 20.51
CA PRO A 80 7.88 27.47 19.73
C PRO A 80 6.90 28.39 20.48
N LEU A 81 6.39 29.42 19.82
CA LEU A 81 5.30 30.26 20.34
C LEU A 81 4.01 29.42 20.41
N ARG A 82 3.61 29.03 21.62
CA ARG A 82 2.27 28.46 21.86
C ARG A 82 1.22 29.58 21.78
N LYS A 83 0.52 29.69 20.66
CA LYS A 83 -0.90 30.07 20.67
C LYS A 83 -1.71 28.90 20.08
N LEU A 84 -2.40 28.18 20.96
CA LEU A 84 -3.58 27.35 20.63
C LEU A 84 -4.69 28.36 20.28
N GLU A 85 -5.30 28.33 19.09
CA GLU A 85 -6.28 27.34 18.66
C GLU A 85 -6.14 26.83 17.21
N TYR A 86 -5.32 27.45 16.35
CA TYR A 86 -5.16 27.00 14.94
C TYR A 86 -3.73 27.19 14.41
N GLY A 87 -2.73 26.55 15.06
CA GLY A 87 -1.41 26.36 14.47
C GLY A 87 -0.49 27.59 14.45
N GLY A 88 -0.15 28.12 15.64
CA GLY A 88 0.89 29.14 15.78
C GLY A 88 2.23 28.69 15.17
N LEU A 89 2.74 29.46 14.21
CA LEU A 89 4.01 29.27 13.50
C LEU A 89 4.91 30.45 13.86
N GLY A 90 5.64 30.31 14.96
CA GLY A 90 6.65 31.26 15.38
C GLY A 90 7.52 30.65 16.46
N ILE A 91 8.72 31.18 16.61
CA ILE A 91 9.69 30.83 17.64
C ILE A 91 9.84 32.07 18.55
N SER A 92 10.32 31.92 19.78
CA SER A 92 10.64 33.00 20.70
C SER A 92 12.01 32.73 21.32
N LEU A 93 12.84 33.77 21.37
CA LEU A 93 14.12 33.79 22.07
C LEU A 93 13.84 34.00 23.56
N VAL A 94 14.30 33.07 24.41
CA VAL A 94 13.95 33.07 25.84
C VAL A 94 14.79 34.05 26.66
N ASN A 95 16.02 34.36 26.23
CA ASN A 95 17.02 35.05 27.07
C ASN A 95 17.55 36.40 26.52
N THR A 96 16.81 37.11 25.67
CA THR A 96 17.20 38.47 25.22
C THR A 96 16.17 39.56 25.57
N PRO A 97 16.58 40.83 25.77
CA PRO A 97 15.72 41.88 26.33
C PRO A 97 14.59 42.39 25.42
N SER A 98 14.38 41.80 24.25
CA SER A 98 13.37 42.24 23.29
C SER A 98 12.65 41.04 22.69
N GLY A 99 11.31 41.04 22.84
CA GLY A 99 10.44 40.03 22.28
C GLY A 99 10.52 40.00 20.75
N LEU A 100 11.34 39.10 20.22
CA LEU A 100 11.51 38.88 18.79
C LEU A 100 10.40 37.95 18.29
N SER A 101 9.52 38.47 17.44
CA SER A 101 8.44 37.69 16.80
C SER A 101 8.89 37.18 15.43
N PHE A 102 8.87 35.86 15.25
CA PHE A 102 9.28 35.17 14.02
C PHE A 102 8.09 34.91 13.09
N GLY A 103 8.35 34.78 11.78
CA GLY A 103 7.32 34.56 10.75
C GLY A 103 7.14 33.09 10.38
N LYS A 104 6.03 32.75 9.70
CA LYS A 104 5.65 31.37 9.29
C LYS A 104 6.74 30.59 8.52
N LYS A 105 7.67 31.30 7.87
CA LYS A 105 8.54 30.79 6.83
C LYS A 105 9.88 30.24 7.33
N GLN A 106 10.26 30.53 8.58
CA GLN A 106 11.50 30.02 9.21
C GLN A 106 11.39 28.55 9.65
N LEU A 107 10.21 27.92 9.53
CA LEU A 107 9.93 26.55 9.97
C LEU A 107 10.10 25.49 8.87
N TRP A 108 10.59 25.89 7.69
CA TRP A 108 10.82 24.97 6.56
C TRP A 108 12.09 24.12 6.72
N PHE A 109 12.98 24.46 7.65
CA PHE A 109 14.30 23.81 7.77
C PHE A 109 14.68 23.37 9.19
N SER A 110 13.87 23.74 10.17
CA SER A 110 14.16 23.51 11.58
C SER A 110 13.96 22.05 11.97
N LYS A 111 14.95 21.48 12.69
CA LYS A 111 14.83 20.19 13.39
C LYS A 111 13.92 20.37 14.60
N ASN A 112 12.62 20.47 14.37
CA ASN A 112 11.65 20.70 15.44
C ASN A 112 11.25 19.39 16.10
N SER A 113 11.29 19.33 17.43
CA SER A 113 10.56 18.30 18.17
C SER A 113 9.06 18.64 18.11
N GLY A 114 8.36 18.23 17.05
CA GLY A 114 6.95 18.56 16.86
C GLY A 114 6.46 18.48 15.42
N ARG A 115 5.59 19.42 15.02
CA ARG A 115 4.99 19.48 13.68
C ARG A 115 5.82 20.36 12.75
N ALA A 116 5.92 19.96 11.48
CA ALA A 116 6.60 20.72 10.45
C ALA A 116 5.75 20.85 9.19
N PHE A 117 5.97 21.93 8.44
CA PHE A 117 5.27 22.12 7.18
C PHE A 117 5.94 21.36 6.04
N ALA A 118 7.20 21.65 5.73
CA ALA A 118 7.93 20.95 4.67
C ALA A 118 9.42 20.79 4.99
N TYR A 119 10.11 19.91 4.25
CA TYR A 119 11.58 19.81 4.19
C TYR A 119 12.31 19.69 5.53
N SER A 120 11.71 18.99 6.48
CA SER A 120 12.19 18.93 7.86
C SER A 120 12.69 17.54 8.26
N ASN A 121 13.50 17.48 9.33
CA ASN A 121 13.70 16.26 10.12
C ASN A 121 13.08 16.49 11.51
N ASN A 122 12.00 15.80 11.85
CA ASN A 122 11.23 16.07 13.06
C ASN A 122 10.71 14.79 13.71
N SER A 123 10.37 14.86 15.00
CA SER A 123 9.83 13.69 15.73
C SER A 123 8.30 13.57 15.70
N GLY A 124 7.60 14.48 15.01
CA GLY A 124 6.14 14.53 14.96
C GLY A 124 5.61 14.46 13.54
N LYS A 125 4.63 15.31 13.20
CA LYS A 125 3.92 15.24 11.92
C LYS A 125 4.50 16.22 10.90
N SER A 126 4.51 15.86 9.63
CA SER A 126 4.89 16.76 8.54
C SER A 126 3.80 16.92 7.49
N PHE A 127 3.68 18.09 6.87
CA PHE A 127 2.78 18.24 5.73
C PHE A 127 3.42 17.68 4.44
N ARG A 128 4.63 18.10 4.03
CA ARG A 128 5.27 17.57 2.82
C ARG A 128 6.78 17.31 2.94
N PHE A 129 7.32 16.42 2.10
CA PHE A 129 8.75 16.32 1.79
C PHE A 129 9.69 16.28 3.00
N SER A 130 9.33 15.53 4.04
CA SER A 130 10.09 15.50 5.30
C SER A 130 10.53 14.09 5.68
N GLU A 131 11.46 14.00 6.61
CA GLU A 131 11.84 12.78 7.30
C GLU A 131 11.35 12.88 8.75
N ASN A 132 10.48 11.97 9.21
CA ASN A 132 9.94 12.08 10.56
C ASN A 132 9.52 10.75 11.19
N SER A 133 9.26 10.75 12.50
CA SER A 133 8.75 9.55 13.19
C SER A 133 7.23 9.51 13.35
N GLY A 134 6.50 10.56 12.95
CA GLY A 134 5.04 10.59 13.01
C GLY A 134 4.42 10.45 11.62
N ASP A 135 3.34 11.19 11.40
CA ASP A 135 2.54 11.11 10.18
C ASP A 135 3.00 12.10 9.12
N SER A 136 2.75 11.77 7.85
CA SER A 136 2.95 12.69 6.73
C SER A 136 1.74 12.81 5.82
N PHE A 137 1.56 13.99 5.22
CA PHE A 137 0.50 14.17 4.23
C PHE A 137 0.99 13.88 2.79
N TRP A 138 2.21 14.27 2.42
CA TRP A 138 2.72 14.08 1.06
C TRP A 138 4.24 13.84 1.01
N GLY A 139 4.69 12.88 0.19
CA GLY A 139 6.06 12.88 -0.33
C GLY A 139 7.16 12.73 0.72
N SER A 140 6.89 12.02 1.81
CA SER A 140 7.79 12.00 2.98
C SER A 140 8.27 10.59 3.29
N LYS A 141 9.39 10.50 4.01
CA LYS A 141 9.85 9.26 4.64
C LYS A 141 9.49 9.30 6.11
N ASN A 142 8.64 8.39 6.57
CA ASN A 142 8.16 8.45 7.95
C ASN A 142 7.92 7.08 8.58
N ARG A 143 7.69 7.05 9.90
CA ARG A 143 7.33 5.80 10.59
C ARG A 143 5.82 5.61 10.74
N GLY A 144 5.05 6.70 10.83
CA GLY A 144 3.60 6.65 11.01
C GLY A 144 2.84 6.54 9.70
N TYR A 145 1.68 7.19 9.65
CA TYR A 145 0.76 7.13 8.53
C TYR A 145 1.14 8.08 7.39
N SER A 146 0.78 7.72 6.17
CA SER A 146 0.92 8.62 5.01
C SER A 146 -0.34 8.77 4.18
N PHE A 147 -0.63 9.99 3.72
CA PHE A 147 -1.81 10.23 2.90
C PHE A 147 -1.51 10.04 1.40
N PHE A 148 -0.48 10.71 0.87
CA PHE A 148 -0.07 10.61 -0.54
C PHE A 148 1.43 10.34 -0.70
N GLY A 149 1.77 9.42 -1.62
CA GLY A 149 3.07 9.42 -2.28
C GLY A 149 4.28 9.33 -1.36
N SER A 150 4.26 8.47 -0.34
CA SER A 150 5.28 8.45 0.73
C SER A 150 5.85 7.06 0.98
N GLU A 151 7.04 7.00 1.60
CA GLU A 151 7.62 5.77 2.14
C GLU A 151 7.35 5.74 3.65
N ASN A 152 6.61 4.74 4.15
CA ASN A 152 6.28 4.68 5.57
C ASN A 152 6.22 3.25 6.16
N SER A 153 6.18 3.14 7.49
CA SER A 153 6.15 1.83 8.16
C SER A 153 4.75 1.36 8.53
N GLU A 154 3.76 2.25 8.56
CA GLU A 154 2.37 1.91 8.91
C GLU A 154 1.49 1.87 7.66
N TYR A 155 0.43 2.68 7.60
CA TYR A 155 -0.57 2.60 6.54
C TYR A 155 -0.51 3.80 5.61
N SER A 156 -0.92 3.55 4.36
CA SER A 156 -1.10 4.60 3.36
C SER A 156 -2.53 4.71 2.85
N PHE A 157 -2.91 5.92 2.44
CA PHE A 157 -4.13 6.10 1.65
C PHE A 157 -3.87 5.90 0.17
N PHE A 158 -2.92 6.63 -0.42
CA PHE A 158 -2.70 6.63 -1.86
C PHE A 158 -1.24 6.66 -2.29
N GLY A 159 -0.89 5.90 -3.32
CA GLY A 159 0.34 6.11 -4.09
C GLY A 159 1.63 5.85 -3.32
N SER A 160 1.63 5.03 -2.27
CA SER A 160 2.73 4.96 -1.31
C SER A 160 3.38 3.57 -1.26
N GLU A 161 4.60 3.51 -0.73
CA GLU A 161 5.28 2.27 -0.39
C GLU A 161 5.30 2.11 1.14
N ASN A 162 4.79 1.00 1.68
CA ASN A 162 4.74 0.81 3.12
C ASN A 162 4.79 -0.66 3.60
N SER A 163 5.03 -0.87 4.89
CA SER A 163 5.00 -2.21 5.49
C SER A 163 3.65 -2.61 6.09
N GLY A 164 2.74 -1.68 6.35
CA GLY A 164 1.37 -1.97 6.79
C GLY A 164 0.45 -2.19 5.60
N GLY A 165 -0.73 -1.58 5.64
CA GLY A 165 -1.74 -1.72 4.58
C GLY A 165 -2.02 -0.44 3.81
N SER A 166 -2.79 -0.54 2.74
CA SER A 166 -3.18 0.60 1.92
C SER A 166 -4.64 0.65 1.53
N PHE A 167 -5.15 1.86 1.35
CA PHE A 167 -6.49 2.04 0.78
C PHE A 167 -6.50 1.95 -0.75
N GLY A 168 -5.53 2.58 -1.43
CA GLY A 168 -5.52 2.67 -2.89
C GLY A 168 -4.12 2.83 -3.49
N GLY A 169 -3.90 2.21 -4.66
CA GLY A 169 -2.78 2.55 -5.55
C GLY A 169 -1.41 2.50 -4.89
N SER A 170 -1.14 1.53 -4.03
CA SER A 170 0.09 1.48 -3.23
C SER A 170 0.78 0.12 -3.34
N LYS A 171 2.07 0.08 -3.00
CA LYS A 171 2.83 -1.16 -2.83
C LYS A 171 3.04 -1.40 -1.34
N ASN A 172 2.59 -2.53 -0.81
CA ASN A 172 2.70 -2.78 0.63
C ASN A 172 2.92 -4.25 1.02
N ARG A 173 3.23 -4.50 2.30
CA ARG A 173 3.39 -5.87 2.81
C ARG A 173 2.14 -6.44 3.48
N GLY A 174 1.21 -5.59 3.91
CA GLY A 174 -0.02 -5.96 4.58
C GLY A 174 -1.21 -6.07 3.62
N TYR A 175 -2.35 -5.57 4.06
CA TYR A 175 -3.62 -5.69 3.34
C TYR A 175 -3.92 -4.46 2.49
N SER A 176 -4.57 -4.71 1.34
CA SER A 176 -4.97 -3.66 0.41
C SER A 176 -6.47 -3.59 0.23
N PHE A 177 -7.04 -2.38 0.23
CA PHE A 177 -8.46 -2.22 -0.04
C PHE A 177 -8.77 -2.19 -1.54
N ARG A 178 -8.06 -1.38 -2.33
CA ARG A 178 -8.29 -1.25 -3.78
C ARG A 178 -6.99 -1.08 -4.57
N PHE A 179 -6.94 -1.67 -5.77
CA PHE A 179 -5.98 -1.35 -6.83
C PHE A 179 -4.54 -1.20 -6.33
N SER A 180 -4.04 -2.18 -5.58
CA SER A 180 -2.71 -2.12 -4.97
C SER A 180 -1.96 -3.43 -5.23
N GLU A 181 -0.63 -3.39 -5.05
CA GLU A 181 0.23 -4.57 -5.04
C GLU A 181 0.59 -4.89 -3.58
N SER A 182 0.25 -6.09 -3.09
CA SER A 182 0.56 -6.42 -1.68
C SER A 182 0.93 -7.87 -1.42
N SER A 183 1.79 -8.11 -0.42
CA SER A 183 2.05 -9.49 0.03
C SER A 183 1.00 -10.06 1.00
N GLY A 184 0.07 -9.24 1.50
CA GLY A 184 -1.09 -9.71 2.25
C GLY A 184 -2.30 -9.93 1.35
N GLY A 185 -3.51 -9.91 1.92
CA GLY A 185 -4.75 -10.07 1.16
C GLY A 185 -5.28 -8.76 0.58
N SER A 186 -6.29 -8.86 -0.28
CA SER A 186 -6.93 -7.69 -0.88
C SER A 186 -8.45 -7.75 -0.89
N PHE A 187 -9.08 -6.57 -0.84
CA PHE A 187 -10.54 -6.49 -0.95
C PHE A 187 -11.01 -6.40 -2.41
N ARG A 188 -10.39 -5.56 -3.24
CA ARG A 188 -10.83 -5.39 -4.64
C ARG A 188 -9.71 -5.03 -5.62
N GLY A 189 -9.71 -5.63 -6.80
CA GLY A 189 -8.97 -5.10 -7.96
C GLY A 189 -7.46 -5.07 -7.77
N SER A 190 -6.88 -5.99 -7.00
CA SER A 190 -5.47 -5.90 -6.58
C SER A 190 -4.69 -7.16 -6.97
N GLU A 191 -3.38 -7.03 -7.12
CA GLU A 191 -2.46 -8.15 -7.29
C GLU A 191 -1.84 -8.45 -5.92
N ASN A 192 -1.93 -9.70 -5.44
CA ASN A 192 -1.43 -10.03 -4.10
C ASN A 192 -1.06 -11.49 -3.88
N SER A 193 -0.26 -11.80 -2.87
CA SER A 193 0.05 -13.20 -2.49
C SER A 193 -0.83 -13.78 -1.38
N GLY A 194 -1.81 -13.00 -0.92
CA GLY A 194 -2.84 -13.42 0.03
C GLY A 194 -4.08 -13.98 -0.65
N GLY A 195 -5.20 -13.93 0.07
CA GLY A 195 -6.53 -14.16 -0.51
C GLY A 195 -7.20 -12.85 -0.89
N SER A 196 -8.23 -12.95 -1.74
CA SER A 196 -8.97 -11.78 -2.20
C SER A 196 -10.49 -11.93 -2.09
N PHE A 197 -11.18 -10.79 -1.93
CA PHE A 197 -12.63 -10.78 -1.89
C PHE A 197 -13.26 -10.58 -3.27
N TRP A 198 -12.78 -9.59 -4.05
CA TRP A 198 -13.36 -9.25 -5.35
C TRP A 198 -12.33 -8.98 -6.45
N SER A 199 -12.54 -9.60 -7.60
CA SER A 199 -11.88 -9.26 -8.88
C SER A 199 -10.41 -8.92 -8.75
N SER A 200 -9.62 -9.87 -8.25
CA SER A 200 -8.20 -9.70 -7.97
C SER A 200 -7.40 -10.87 -8.51
N GLU A 201 -6.11 -10.67 -8.72
CA GLU A 201 -5.16 -11.73 -9.03
C GLU A 201 -4.42 -12.11 -7.75
N ASN A 202 -4.42 -13.39 -7.38
CA ASN A 202 -3.74 -13.81 -6.15
C ASN A 202 -3.26 -15.25 -6.09
N SER A 203 -2.40 -15.57 -5.13
CA SER A 203 -1.83 -16.91 -5.00
C SER A 203 -2.55 -17.82 -3.99
N ARG A 204 -3.71 -17.43 -3.44
CA ARG A 204 -4.47 -18.26 -2.50
C ARG A 204 -5.92 -18.36 -2.91
N TYR A 205 -6.85 -17.93 -2.05
CA TYR A 205 -8.27 -18.15 -2.22
C TYR A 205 -8.99 -16.87 -2.61
N SER A 206 -10.04 -17.01 -3.43
CA SER A 206 -10.87 -15.87 -3.82
C SER A 206 -12.34 -16.10 -3.56
N PHE A 207 -13.05 -15.05 -3.16
CA PHE A 207 -14.49 -15.15 -2.95
C PHE A 207 -15.28 -14.94 -4.25
N PHE A 208 -14.97 -13.89 -5.02
CA PHE A 208 -15.72 -13.58 -6.24
C PHE A 208 -14.83 -13.05 -7.37
N GLY A 209 -15.07 -13.54 -8.58
CA GLY A 209 -14.69 -12.83 -9.80
C GLY A 209 -13.20 -12.76 -10.09
N SER A 210 -12.38 -13.69 -9.59
CA SER A 210 -10.92 -13.52 -9.44
C SER A 210 -10.11 -14.61 -10.14
N GLU A 211 -8.84 -14.31 -10.43
CA GLU A 211 -7.86 -15.29 -10.92
C GLU A 211 -6.93 -15.69 -9.77
N ASN A 212 -6.80 -16.99 -9.49
CA ASN A 212 -5.93 -17.43 -8.40
C ASN A 212 -5.39 -18.86 -8.51
N SER A 213 -4.34 -19.18 -7.76
CA SER A 213 -3.78 -20.53 -7.73
C SER A 213 -4.39 -21.47 -6.68
N GLY A 214 -5.23 -20.98 -5.78
CA GLY A 214 -5.93 -21.82 -4.80
C GLY A 214 -7.37 -22.08 -5.24
N GLY A 215 -8.27 -22.19 -4.26
CA GLY A 215 -9.70 -22.43 -4.51
C GLY A 215 -10.54 -21.15 -4.55
N SER A 216 -11.77 -21.26 -5.06
CA SER A 216 -12.67 -20.13 -5.18
C SER A 216 -14.12 -20.41 -4.79
N PHE A 217 -14.85 -19.35 -4.41
CA PHE A 217 -16.27 -19.49 -4.12
C PHE A 217 -17.12 -19.33 -5.40
N LYS A 218 -17.05 -18.18 -6.10
CA LYS A 218 -17.85 -17.98 -7.33
C LYS A 218 -17.14 -17.20 -8.44
N TYR A 219 -17.51 -17.48 -9.69
CA TYR A 219 -17.18 -16.67 -10.87
C TYR A 219 -15.67 -16.46 -11.07
N SER A 220 -14.86 -17.46 -10.77
CA SER A 220 -13.41 -17.32 -10.73
C SER A 220 -12.72 -18.30 -11.68
N LYS A 221 -11.49 -17.97 -12.07
CA LYS A 221 -10.58 -18.88 -12.76
C LYS A 221 -9.49 -19.29 -11.78
N ASN A 222 -9.34 -20.59 -11.52
CA ASN A 222 -8.39 -21.01 -10.49
C ASN A 222 -7.81 -22.42 -10.69
N SER A 223 -6.78 -22.74 -9.91
CA SER A 223 -6.15 -24.07 -10.00
C SER A 223 -6.68 -25.07 -8.99
N GLY A 224 -7.42 -24.65 -7.97
CA GLY A 224 -7.97 -25.52 -6.94
C GLY A 224 -9.48 -25.79 -7.06
N ASP A 225 -10.07 -26.25 -5.97
CA ASP A 225 -11.51 -26.49 -5.89
C ASP A 225 -12.36 -25.22 -6.05
N SER A 226 -13.57 -25.37 -6.59
CA SER A 226 -14.54 -24.27 -6.68
C SER A 226 -15.95 -24.61 -6.22
N PHE A 227 -16.60 -23.65 -5.53
CA PHE A 227 -17.98 -23.86 -5.10
C PHE A 227 -19.01 -23.59 -6.22
N GLY A 228 -18.80 -22.61 -7.10
CA GLY A 228 -19.80 -22.24 -8.09
C GLY A 228 -19.27 -21.51 -9.30
N PHE A 229 -19.84 -21.79 -10.47
CA PHE A 229 -19.72 -20.96 -11.68
C PHE A 229 -18.28 -20.53 -11.99
N SER A 230 -17.34 -21.47 -11.98
CA SER A 230 -15.91 -21.19 -12.10
C SER A 230 -15.26 -22.09 -13.14
N GLU A 231 -14.09 -21.68 -13.63
CA GLU A 231 -13.19 -22.52 -14.41
C GLU A 231 -12.07 -22.97 -13.48
N ASN A 232 -11.89 -24.28 -13.29
CA ASN A 232 -10.84 -24.77 -12.39
C ASN A 232 -10.20 -26.10 -12.78
N SER A 233 -9.13 -26.49 -12.08
CA SER A 233 -8.39 -27.72 -12.38
C SER A 233 -8.73 -28.90 -11.46
N GLU A 234 -9.41 -28.68 -10.34
CA GLU A 234 -9.80 -29.70 -9.37
C GLU A 234 -11.32 -29.94 -9.41
N ASP A 235 -11.95 -30.15 -8.25
CA ASP A 235 -13.36 -30.48 -8.16
C ASP A 235 -14.24 -29.22 -8.11
N SER A 236 -15.51 -29.39 -8.44
CA SER A 236 -16.49 -28.33 -8.26
C SER A 236 -17.81 -28.77 -7.66
N PHE A 237 -18.41 -27.87 -6.88
CA PHE A 237 -19.74 -28.16 -6.34
C PHE A 237 -20.85 -27.89 -7.36
N ARG A 238 -20.81 -26.77 -8.10
CA ARG A 238 -21.89 -26.42 -9.03
C ARG A 238 -21.47 -25.60 -10.24
N GLY A 239 -22.07 -25.86 -11.40
CA GLY A 239 -22.13 -24.89 -12.50
C GLY A 239 -20.78 -24.54 -13.10
N SER A 240 -19.78 -25.40 -13.01
CA SER A 240 -18.38 -25.06 -13.31
C SER A 240 -17.85 -25.88 -14.48
N GLU A 241 -16.79 -25.37 -15.11
CA GLU A 241 -15.96 -26.12 -16.05
C GLU A 241 -14.70 -26.56 -15.29
N ASN A 242 -14.42 -27.86 -15.22
CA ASN A 242 -13.26 -28.34 -14.47
C ASN A 242 -12.65 -29.65 -14.97
N SER A 243 -11.44 -29.98 -14.49
CA SER A 243 -10.79 -31.24 -14.84
C SER A 243 -11.09 -32.37 -13.85
N GLY A 244 -11.51 -32.07 -12.62
CA GLY A 244 -11.92 -33.03 -11.62
C GLY A 244 -13.36 -33.51 -11.80
N GLY A 245 -14.00 -33.85 -10.68
CA GLY A 245 -15.40 -34.22 -10.61
C GLY A 245 -16.30 -33.04 -10.25
N SER A 246 -17.61 -33.27 -10.37
CA SER A 246 -18.59 -32.27 -9.96
C SER A 246 -19.82 -32.84 -9.25
N PHE A 247 -20.39 -32.03 -8.37
CA PHE A 247 -21.65 -32.42 -7.73
C PHE A 247 -22.85 -32.10 -8.63
N TRP A 248 -23.02 -30.84 -9.06
CA TRP A 248 -24.21 -30.38 -9.81
C TRP A 248 -23.87 -29.64 -11.11
N SER A 249 -24.56 -30.00 -12.18
CA SER A 249 -24.70 -29.24 -13.44
C SER A 249 -23.43 -28.56 -13.93
N SER A 250 -22.41 -29.35 -14.23
CA SER A 250 -21.08 -28.88 -14.64
C SER A 250 -20.61 -29.59 -15.90
N GLU A 251 -19.58 -29.03 -16.53
CA GLU A 251 -18.82 -29.69 -17.60
C GLU A 251 -17.46 -30.11 -17.03
N ASN A 252 -17.12 -31.40 -17.09
CA ASN A 252 -15.87 -31.88 -16.49
C ASN A 252 -15.28 -33.14 -17.11
N ARG A 253 -14.05 -33.49 -16.72
CA ARG A 253 -13.39 -34.71 -17.19
C ARG A 253 -13.53 -35.89 -16.22
N GLY A 254 -13.84 -35.64 -14.96
CA GLY A 254 -14.03 -36.67 -13.94
C GLY A 254 -15.46 -37.19 -13.85
N TYR A 255 -15.87 -37.53 -12.63
CA TYR A 255 -17.19 -38.07 -12.32
C TYR A 255 -18.18 -36.96 -11.97
N SER A 256 -19.46 -37.19 -12.24
CA SER A 256 -20.50 -36.25 -11.84
C SER A 256 -21.68 -36.88 -11.10
N PHE A 257 -22.22 -36.18 -10.11
CA PHE A 257 -23.35 -36.71 -9.35
C PHE A 257 -24.70 -36.38 -10.02
N PHE A 258 -24.96 -35.13 -10.39
CA PHE A 258 -26.23 -34.73 -10.99
C PHE A 258 -26.06 -33.80 -12.19
N GLY A 259 -26.81 -34.08 -13.26
CA GLY A 259 -27.17 -33.06 -14.24
C GLY A 259 -26.03 -32.53 -15.10
N SER A 260 -24.96 -33.31 -15.34
CA SER A 260 -23.68 -32.81 -15.86
C SER A 260 -23.27 -33.46 -17.18
N GLU A 261 -22.40 -32.78 -17.92
CA GLU A 261 -21.68 -33.36 -19.06
C GLU A 261 -20.27 -33.72 -18.62
N ASN A 262 -19.85 -34.98 -18.76
CA ASN A 262 -18.50 -35.38 -18.34
C ASN A 262 -17.85 -36.51 -19.14
N SER A 263 -16.56 -36.71 -18.95
CA SER A 263 -15.83 -37.80 -19.60
C SER A 263 -15.74 -39.08 -18.75
N GLY A 264 -15.95 -38.98 -17.44
CA GLY A 264 -15.97 -40.12 -16.53
C GLY A 264 -17.35 -40.76 -16.45
N GLY A 265 -17.73 -41.22 -15.25
CA GLY A 265 -19.04 -41.79 -14.98
C GLY A 265 -20.00 -40.80 -14.30
N SER A 266 -21.28 -41.16 -14.25
CA SER A 266 -22.28 -40.33 -13.59
C SER A 266 -23.29 -41.07 -12.73
N PHE A 267 -23.83 -40.38 -11.73
CA PHE A 267 -24.91 -40.94 -10.92
C PHE A 267 -26.28 -40.69 -11.56
N LYS A 268 -26.65 -39.44 -11.84
CA LYS A 268 -28.00 -39.15 -12.35
C LYS A 268 -28.08 -37.99 -13.36
N TYR A 269 -29.03 -38.09 -14.30
CA TYR A 269 -29.41 -37.01 -15.23
C TYR A 269 -28.26 -36.43 -16.04
N SER A 270 -27.29 -37.25 -16.42
CA SER A 270 -26.02 -36.77 -16.99
C SER A 270 -25.76 -37.36 -18.37
N LYS A 271 -24.89 -36.69 -19.12
CA LYS A 271 -24.35 -37.16 -20.39
C LYS A 271 -22.86 -37.43 -20.21
N ASN A 272 -22.40 -38.65 -20.43
CA ASN A 272 -20.99 -38.97 -20.20
C ASN A 272 -20.43 -40.07 -21.09
N SER A 273 -19.12 -40.29 -21.02
CA SER A 273 -18.45 -41.34 -21.80
C SER A 273 -18.24 -42.63 -21.02
N GLY A 274 -18.35 -42.63 -19.68
CA GLY A 274 -18.17 -43.80 -18.83
C GLY A 274 -19.49 -44.46 -18.40
N ASN A 275 -19.47 -45.12 -17.25
CA ASN A 275 -20.65 -45.80 -16.70
C ASN A 275 -21.65 -44.82 -16.07
N SER A 276 -22.95 -45.15 -16.10
CA SER A 276 -23.99 -44.37 -15.41
C SER A 276 -24.93 -45.17 -14.54
N PHE A 277 -25.44 -44.56 -13.48
CA PHE A 277 -26.37 -45.23 -12.58
C PHE A 277 -27.84 -45.06 -13.02
N GLU A 278 -28.35 -43.84 -13.17
CA GLU A 278 -29.78 -43.60 -13.40
C GLU A 278 -30.05 -42.42 -14.35
N ASP A 279 -31.07 -42.52 -15.21
CA ASP A 279 -31.57 -41.40 -16.03
C ASP A 279 -30.49 -40.68 -16.87
N SER A 280 -29.49 -41.41 -17.37
CA SER A 280 -28.31 -40.83 -18.02
C SER A 280 -28.11 -41.36 -19.44
N LYS A 281 -27.38 -40.59 -20.25
CA LYS A 281 -26.89 -41.02 -21.57
C LYS A 281 -25.40 -41.28 -21.50
N ASN A 282 -24.94 -42.47 -21.87
CA ASN A 282 -23.52 -42.79 -21.82
C ASN A 282 -23.00 -43.77 -22.88
N SER A 283 -21.69 -44.00 -22.92
CA SER A 283 -21.08 -44.90 -23.89
C SER A 283 -20.74 -46.28 -23.33
N GLU A 284 -20.67 -46.47 -22.01
CA GLU A 284 -20.36 -47.75 -21.36
C GLU A 284 -21.63 -48.39 -20.77
N ASN A 285 -21.56 -48.91 -19.54
CA ASN A 285 -22.63 -49.66 -18.88
C ASN A 285 -23.57 -48.75 -18.10
N SER A 286 -24.81 -49.20 -17.93
CA SER A 286 -25.83 -48.46 -17.19
C SER A 286 -26.68 -49.34 -16.29
N PHE A 287 -27.17 -48.77 -15.18
CA PHE A 287 -27.92 -49.56 -14.20
C PHE A 287 -29.44 -49.37 -14.28
N ARG A 288 -29.94 -48.15 -14.47
CA ARG A 288 -31.38 -47.84 -14.47
C ARG A 288 -31.75 -46.78 -15.48
N VAL A 289 -32.84 -47.01 -16.21
CA VAL A 289 -33.55 -45.98 -17.01
C VAL A 289 -32.59 -45.10 -17.82
N SER A 290 -31.62 -45.72 -18.49
CA SER A 290 -30.53 -45.00 -19.16
C SER A 290 -30.46 -45.37 -20.64
N GLU A 291 -29.79 -44.54 -21.43
CA GLU A 291 -29.43 -44.84 -22.82
C GLU A 291 -27.92 -45.06 -22.91
N ASN A 292 -27.48 -46.25 -23.34
CA ASN A 292 -26.05 -46.53 -23.46
C ASN A 292 -25.67 -47.44 -24.64
N SER A 293 -24.37 -47.69 -24.81
CA SER A 293 -23.86 -48.52 -25.93
C SER A 293 -23.42 -49.93 -25.52
N GLU A 294 -23.17 -50.19 -24.23
CA GLU A 294 -22.76 -51.52 -23.73
C GLU A 294 -23.89 -52.23 -22.98
N ASP A 295 -23.59 -52.95 -21.90
CA ASP A 295 -24.56 -53.71 -21.13
C ASP A 295 -25.40 -52.80 -20.23
N SER A 296 -26.61 -53.25 -19.91
CA SER A 296 -27.50 -52.49 -19.05
C SER A 296 -28.35 -53.36 -18.14
N PHE A 297 -28.82 -52.75 -17.05
CA PHE A 297 -29.80 -53.30 -16.12
C PHE A 297 -31.07 -52.43 -16.14
N GLU A 298 -32.16 -53.00 -15.62
CA GLU A 298 -33.43 -52.33 -15.26
C GLU A 298 -33.88 -51.18 -16.19
N ASP A 299 -34.76 -51.48 -17.15
CA ASP A 299 -35.49 -50.52 -17.99
C ASP A 299 -34.61 -49.54 -18.81
N SER A 300 -33.40 -49.97 -19.19
CA SER A 300 -32.46 -49.18 -19.98
C SER A 300 -32.48 -49.56 -21.47
N LYS A 301 -32.16 -48.60 -22.34
CA LYS A 301 -32.04 -48.82 -23.79
C LYS A 301 -30.56 -48.95 -24.16
N ASN A 302 -30.18 -50.08 -24.75
CA ASN A 302 -28.79 -50.34 -25.10
C ASN A 302 -28.58 -51.09 -26.42
N SER A 303 -27.31 -51.15 -26.86
CA SER A 303 -26.88 -52.01 -27.96
C SER A 303 -26.18 -53.31 -27.51
N GLY A 304 -25.84 -53.44 -26.22
CA GLY A 304 -25.27 -54.65 -25.63
C GLY A 304 -26.30 -55.59 -25.02
N ASN A 305 -25.94 -56.33 -23.98
CA ASN A 305 -26.85 -57.23 -23.27
C ASN A 305 -27.71 -56.45 -22.27
N SER A 306 -28.97 -56.83 -22.13
CA SER A 306 -29.88 -56.28 -21.13
C SER A 306 -30.20 -57.34 -20.07
N PHE A 307 -29.98 -57.00 -18.81
CA PHE A 307 -30.28 -57.85 -17.65
C PHE A 307 -31.47 -57.25 -16.89
N GLU A 308 -32.66 -57.73 -17.20
CA GLU A 308 -33.87 -57.36 -16.47
C GLU A 308 -34.08 -58.31 -15.28
N ASP A 309 -34.61 -57.77 -14.19
CA ASP A 309 -34.87 -58.51 -12.95
C ASP A 309 -35.93 -59.59 -13.22
N SER A 310 -35.47 -60.82 -13.46
CA SER A 310 -36.29 -61.99 -13.75
C SER A 310 -36.97 -62.53 -12.49
N LYS A 311 -37.82 -61.71 -11.85
CA LYS A 311 -38.81 -62.20 -10.87
C LYS A 311 -40.12 -61.40 -10.94
N ARG A 312 -41.06 -61.92 -11.72
CA ARG A 312 -42.46 -62.02 -11.28
C ARG A 312 -42.96 -63.44 -11.55
N PHE A 313 -43.28 -64.11 -10.46
CA PHE A 313 -44.04 -65.37 -10.40
C PHE A 313 -45.41 -65.23 -11.07
#